data_AF-A0A1F2T941-F1
#
_entry.id   AF-A0A1F2T941-F1
#
_cell.length_a   1.000
_cell.length_b   1.000
_cell.length_c   1.000
_cell.angle_alpha   90.00
_cell.angle_beta   90.00
_cell.angle_gamma   90.00
#
_symmetry.space_group_name_H-M   'P 1'
#
loop_
_entity.id
_entity.type
_entity.pdbx_description
1 polymer ?
#
loop_
_entity_poly.entity_id
_entity_poly.type
_entity_poly.pdbx_seq_one_letter_code
_entity_poly.pdbx_strand_id
1 'polypeptide(L)'
;MLIDNRARGQAAAGDFVIGIHDPRVTGRTDHGLVDILILALCAVMARAEGWDDIEDWGIENEAMLRGYLRLRNDIPGHDTIRRVFEMLEADWVSHPKNLS
;
A
#
# COMPACT_ATOMS: atom_id res chain seq x y z
N MET A 1 -48.08 -8.49 -4.73
CA MET A 1 -46.85 -8.59 -5.54
C MET A 1 -45.69 -8.26 -4.62
N LEU A 2 -45.15 -9.31 -4.00
CA LEU A 2 -43.99 -9.22 -3.10
C LEU A 2 -42.76 -9.12 -4.00
N ILE A 3 -41.99 -8.05 -3.89
CA ILE A 3 -40.65 -7.99 -4.48
C ILE A 3 -39.66 -8.27 -3.36
N ASP A 4 -38.87 -9.31 -3.61
CA ASP A 4 -37.94 -10.00 -2.74
C ASP A 4 -36.91 -9.06 -2.10
N ASN A 5 -36.80 -9.12 -0.77
CA ASN A 5 -35.81 -8.42 0.04
C ASN A 5 -34.72 -9.40 0.47
N ARG A 6 -33.95 -9.92 -0.49
CA ARG A 6 -32.84 -10.82 -0.19
C ARG A 6 -31.70 -10.73 -1.21
N ALA A 7 -30.85 -9.72 -1.02
CA ALA A 7 -29.43 -9.83 -1.35
C ALA A 7 -28.60 -9.10 -0.29
N ARG A 8 -28.12 -9.88 0.67
CA ARG A 8 -27.07 -9.49 1.60
C ARG A 8 -25.81 -9.16 0.81
N GLY A 9 -25.20 -8.03 1.13
CA GLY A 9 -23.82 -7.71 0.81
C GLY A 9 -23.34 -6.67 1.80
N GLN A 10 -22.81 -7.13 2.94
CA GLN A 10 -22.15 -6.28 3.92
C GLN A 10 -21.08 -5.47 3.19
N ALA A 11 -21.13 -4.14 3.26
CA ALA A 11 -20.04 -3.30 2.81
C ALA A 11 -18.80 -3.67 3.64
N ALA A 12 -17.88 -4.40 3.03
CA ALA A 12 -16.59 -4.69 3.63
C ALA A 12 -15.86 -3.34 3.75
N ALA A 13 -15.48 -2.97 4.98
CA ALA A 13 -14.53 -1.90 5.23
C ALA A 13 -13.25 -2.22 4.45
N GLY A 14 -13.03 -1.55 3.31
CA GLY A 14 -11.94 -1.91 2.42
C GLY A 14 -11.62 -0.92 1.30
N ASP A 15 -12.55 -0.03 0.94
CA ASP A 15 -12.32 0.87 -0.19
C ASP A 15 -11.66 2.18 0.28
N PHE A 16 -10.43 2.10 0.78
CA PHE A 16 -9.53 3.26 0.75
C PHE A 16 -9.01 3.39 -0.68
N VAL A 17 -9.72 4.19 -1.49
CA VAL A 17 -9.34 4.45 -2.89
C VAL A 17 -8.18 5.43 -2.90
N ILE A 18 -6.96 4.91 -2.72
CA ILE A 18 -5.79 5.61 -3.23
C ILE A 18 -5.91 5.57 -4.75
N GLY A 19 -6.14 6.73 -5.38
CA GLY A 19 -6.19 6.87 -6.85
C GLY A 19 -4.82 6.73 -7.52
N ILE A 20 -3.99 5.80 -7.06
CA ILE A 20 -2.67 5.50 -7.59
C ILE A 20 -2.74 4.17 -8.32
N HIS A 21 -2.37 4.20 -9.59
CA HIS A 21 -2.15 2.99 -10.38
C HIS A 21 -0.95 2.23 -9.80
N ASP A 22 -1.03 0.89 -9.72
CA ASP A 22 0.10 0.07 -9.29
C ASP A 22 0.99 -0.26 -10.51
N PRO A 23 2.17 0.38 -10.68
CA PRO A 23 3.02 0.17 -11.84
C PRO A 23 3.78 -1.16 -11.81
N ARG A 24 3.64 -1.93 -10.73
CA ARG A 24 4.37 -3.19 -10.53
C ARG A 24 3.70 -4.32 -11.30
N VAL A 25 4.50 -5.31 -11.70
CA VAL A 25 4.02 -6.45 -12.50
C VAL A 25 3.13 -7.38 -11.67
N THR A 26 1.88 -7.55 -12.08
CA THR A 26 0.93 -8.49 -11.45
C THR A 26 1.52 -9.91 -11.36
N GLY A 27 1.41 -10.53 -10.19
CA GLY A 27 1.93 -11.88 -9.95
C GLY A 27 3.43 -11.96 -9.63
N ARG A 28 4.14 -10.82 -9.57
CA ARG A 28 5.52 -10.71 -9.05
C ARG A 28 5.62 -9.74 -7.86
N THR A 29 4.53 -9.64 -7.10
CA THR A 29 4.38 -8.71 -5.98
C THR A 29 3.88 -9.46 -4.75
N ASP A 30 4.75 -9.62 -3.76
CA ASP A 30 4.41 -10.34 -2.53
C ASP A 30 3.76 -9.41 -1.49
N HIS A 31 4.04 -8.11 -1.55
CA HIS A 31 3.49 -7.08 -0.67
C HIS A 31 2.48 -6.18 -1.41
N GLY A 32 1.35 -5.88 -0.76
CA GLY A 32 0.34 -4.97 -1.30
C GLY A 32 0.89 -3.55 -1.43
N LEU A 33 0.51 -2.82 -2.51
CA LEU A 33 1.00 -1.46 -2.73
C LEU A 33 0.60 -0.55 -1.57
N VAL A 34 -0.68 -0.61 -1.18
CA VAL A 34 -1.23 0.18 -0.08
C VAL A 34 -0.51 -0.11 1.24
N ASP A 35 -0.20 -1.38 1.52
CA ASP A 35 0.54 -1.75 2.74
C ASP A 35 1.93 -1.07 2.77
N ILE A 36 2.66 -1.09 1.66
CA ILE A 36 3.98 -0.44 1.55
C ILE A 36 3.87 1.08 1.70
N LEU A 37 2.87 1.70 1.05
CA LEU A 37 2.69 3.15 1.09
C LEU A 37 2.31 3.65 2.49
N ILE A 38 1.40 2.95 3.18
CA ILE A 38 1.01 3.32 4.53
C ILE A 38 2.13 3.04 5.53
N LEU A 39 2.89 1.94 5.37
CA LEU A 39 4.09 1.68 6.17
C LEU A 39 5.08 2.85 6.08
N ALA A 40 5.46 3.24 4.86
CA ALA A 40 6.41 4.32 4.63
C ALA A 40 5.91 5.66 5.20
N LEU A 41 4.62 5.98 5.00
CA LEU A 41 4.01 7.18 5.56
C LEU A 41 4.10 7.20 7.10
N CYS A 42 3.73 6.10 7.75
CA CYS A 42 3.77 6.00 9.21
C CYS A 42 5.19 6.10 9.76
N ALA A 43 6.16 5.41 9.14
CA ALA A 43 7.56 5.48 9.53
C ALA A 43 8.14 6.90 9.38
N VAL A 44 7.86 7.60 8.28
CA VAL A 44 8.30 8.99 8.08
C VAL A 44 7.66 9.94 9.10
N MET A 45 6.38 9.75 9.44
CA MET A 45 5.75 10.50 10.54
C MET A 45 6.42 10.20 11.88
N ALA A 46 6.93 8.99 12.07
CA ALA A 46 7.73 8.56 13.22
C ALA A 46 9.22 8.95 13.10
N ARG A 47 9.58 9.82 12.14
CA ARG A 47 10.92 10.39 11.94
C ARG A 47 11.96 9.44 11.33
N ALA A 48 11.55 8.37 10.64
CA ALA A 48 12.45 7.58 9.80
C ALA A 48 13.03 8.45 8.67
N GLU A 49 14.34 8.38 8.43
CA GLU A 49 15.05 9.20 7.43
C GLU A 49 15.46 8.40 6.20
N GLY A 50 15.63 7.07 6.33
CA GLY A 50 16.02 6.16 5.26
C GLY A 50 15.07 4.98 5.04
N TRP A 51 15.33 4.21 3.97
CA TRP A 51 14.60 2.98 3.69
C TRP A 51 14.83 1.90 4.75
N ASP A 52 16.06 1.82 5.26
CA ASP A 52 16.45 0.93 6.37
C ASP A 52 15.65 1.30 7.63
N ASP A 53 15.58 2.59 7.98
CA ASP A 53 14.79 3.07 9.12
C ASP A 53 13.29 2.73 8.98
N ILE A 54 12.75 2.74 7.76
CA ILE A 54 11.34 2.38 7.51
C ILE A 54 11.12 0.88 7.73
N GLU A 55 12.05 0.03 7.26
CA GLU A 55 12.02 -1.40 7.52
C GLU A 55 12.11 -1.68 9.03
N ASP A 56 13.10 -1.11 9.70
CA ASP A 56 13.34 -1.28 11.14
C ASP A 56 12.11 -0.83 11.95
N TRP A 57 11.57 0.36 11.66
CA TRP A 57 10.35 0.84 12.30
C TRP A 57 9.16 -0.09 12.04
N GLY A 58 9.03 -0.61 10.82
CA GLY A 58 8.00 -1.56 10.45
C GLY A 58 8.07 -2.86 11.27
N ILE A 59 9.28 -3.41 11.43
CA ILE A 59 9.54 -4.62 12.21
C ILE A 59 9.20 -4.38 13.69
N GLU A 60 9.64 -3.26 14.27
CA GLU A 60 9.36 -2.90 15.66
C GLU A 60 7.86 -2.72 15.94
N ASN A 61 7.09 -2.27 14.95
CA ASN A 61 5.67 -1.92 15.10
C ASN A 61 4.72 -2.91 14.40
N GLU A 62 5.21 -4.06 13.93
CA GLU A 62 4.47 -4.99 13.09
C GLU A 62 3.15 -5.44 13.74
N ALA A 63 3.17 -5.74 15.05
CA ALA A 63 1.99 -6.18 15.78
C ALA A 63 0.85 -5.14 15.76
N MET A 64 1.20 -3.85 15.87
CA MET A 64 0.23 -2.76 15.73
C MET A 64 -0.23 -2.62 14.29
N LEU A 65 0.70 -2.69 13.32
CA LEU A 65 0.42 -2.52 11.90
C LEU A 65 -0.53 -3.59 11.37
N ARG A 66 -0.44 -4.84 11.84
CA ARG A 66 -1.37 -5.93 11.46
C ARG A 66 -2.83 -5.67 11.85
N GLY A 67 -3.10 -4.71 12.75
CA GLY A 67 -4.46 -4.25 13.04
C GLY A 67 -5.06 -3.39 11.93
N TYR A 68 -4.24 -2.81 11.05
CA TYR A 68 -4.65 -1.86 10.02
C TYR A 68 -4.28 -2.31 8.59
N LEU A 69 -3.18 -3.04 8.45
CA LEU A 69 -2.59 -3.48 7.19
C LEU A 69 -2.71 -4.99 7.04
N ARG A 70 -2.74 -5.46 5.78
CA ARG A 70 -2.84 -6.91 5.54
C ARG A 70 -1.52 -7.63 5.77
N LEU A 71 -0.40 -7.01 5.38
CA LEU A 71 0.97 -7.53 5.56
C LEU A 71 1.06 -9.04 5.23
N ARG A 72 0.59 -9.40 4.03
CA ARG A 72 0.46 -10.82 3.60
C ARG A 72 1.79 -11.58 3.60
N ASN A 73 2.91 -10.87 3.50
CA ASN A 73 4.26 -11.41 3.46
C ASN A 73 5.17 -10.66 4.45
N ASP A 74 4.64 -10.31 5.62
CA ASP A 74 5.34 -9.55 6.66
C ASP A 74 5.78 -8.15 6.18
N ILE A 75 6.71 -7.53 6.92
CA ILE A 75 7.25 -6.21 6.60
C ILE A 75 8.13 -6.31 5.34
N PRO A 76 7.89 -5.51 4.30
CA PRO A 76 8.76 -5.46 3.13
C PRO A 76 10.14 -4.92 3.53
N GLY A 77 11.21 -5.58 3.08
CA GLY A 77 12.56 -5.06 3.29
C GLY A 77 12.84 -3.75 2.55
N HIS A 78 13.84 -2.99 3.00
CA HIS A 78 14.20 -1.66 2.49
C HIS A 78 14.38 -1.62 0.96
N ASP A 79 15.00 -2.65 0.36
CA ASP A 79 15.15 -2.79 -1.09
C ASP A 79 13.81 -2.90 -1.83
N THR A 80 12.85 -3.60 -1.22
CA THR A 80 11.49 -3.74 -1.78
C THR A 80 10.77 -2.39 -1.71
N ILE A 81 10.84 -1.72 -0.56
CA ILE A 81 10.23 -0.40 -0.36
C ILE A 81 10.79 0.58 -1.39
N ARG A 82 12.12 0.73 -1.44
CA ARG A 82 12.83 1.60 -2.39
C ARG A 82 12.38 1.33 -3.83
N ARG A 83 12.40 0.07 -4.27
CA ARG A 83 12.04 -0.30 -5.65
C ARG A 83 10.60 0.08 -5.99
N VAL A 84 9.67 -0.05 -5.04
CA VAL A 84 8.28 0.36 -5.26
C VAL A 84 8.19 1.87 -5.47
N PHE A 85 8.87 2.67 -4.65
CA PHE A 85 8.89 4.13 -4.81
C PHE A 85 9.57 4.57 -6.12
N GLU A 86 10.68 3.94 -6.51
CA GLU A 86 11.33 4.19 -7.80
C GLU A 86 10.39 3.90 -8.99
N MET A 87 9.59 2.82 -8.92
CA MET A 87 8.59 2.51 -9.95
C MET A 87 7.43 3.51 -9.98
N LEU A 88 6.97 3.99 -8.83
CA LEU A 88 5.92 5.01 -8.75
C LEU A 88 6.40 6.36 -9.31
N GLU A 89 7.64 6.75 -9.01
CA GLU A 89 8.25 7.95 -9.58
C GLU A 89 8.39 7.83 -11.11
N ALA A 90 8.89 6.69 -11.60
CA ALA A 90 9.00 6.44 -13.02
C ALA A 90 7.64 6.46 -13.74
N ASP A 91 6.61 5.84 -13.15
CA ASP A 91 5.24 5.87 -13.66
C ASP A 91 4.69 7.30 -13.73
N TRP A 92 4.91 8.09 -12.67
CA TRP A 92 4.51 9.50 -12.62
C TRP A 92 5.19 10.35 -13.70
N VAL A 93 6.50 10.17 -13.91
CA VAL A 93 7.25 10.88 -14.95
C VAL A 93 6.84 10.44 -16.36
N SER A 94 6.48 9.17 -16.52
CA SER A 94 6.10 8.57 -17.81
C SER A 94 4.65 8.87 -18.20
N HIS A 95 3.79 9.24 -17.24
CA HIS A 95 2.45 9.74 -17.54
C HIS A 95 2.57 11.09 -18.26
N PRO A 96 2.21 11.19 -19.56
CA PRO A 96 2.26 12.47 -20.26
C PRO A 96 1.38 13.46 -19.52
N LYS A 97 1.93 14.63 -19.19
CA LYS A 97 1.13 15.77 -18.76
C LYS A 97 0.29 16.25 -19.95
N ASN A 98 -0.86 15.64 -20.17
CA ASN A 98 -1.87 16.14 -21.08
C ASN A 98 -3.25 16.14 -20.41
N LEU A 99 -3.65 17.33 -19.93
CA LEU A 99 -5.00 17.93 -19.95
C LEU A 99 -5.25 18.81 -18.71
N SER A 100 -4.76 20.05 -18.80
CA SER A 100 -5.45 21.35 -18.59
C SER A 100 -4.48 22.38 -18.02
#